data_AF-A0A4R4LIJ6-F1
#
_entry.id   AF-A0A4R4LIJ6-F1
#
_cell.length_a   1.000
_cell.length_b   1.000
_cell.length_c   1.000
_cell.angle_alpha   90.00
_cell.angle_beta   90.00
_cell.angle_gamma   90.00
#
_symmetry.space_group_name_H-M   'P 1'
#
loop_
_entity.id
_entity.type
_entity.pdbx_description
1 polymer ?
#
loop_
_entity_poly.entity_id
_entity_poly.type
_entity_poly.pdbx_seq_one_letter_code
_entity_poly.pdbx_strand_id
1 'polypeptide(L)'
;MQEEIKSFVVRTLRDEMQIPLERTDDGTPLGADGWDLESLALVELTTRVEHEYGVSYPDEVFEQLAKATLGEFVADVSRRRAQASHPG
;
A
#
# COMPACT_ATOMS: atom_id res chain seq x y z
N MET A 1 -2.14 12.93 6.95
CA MET A 1 -1.31 12.40 5.84
C MET A 1 -1.37 10.88 5.79
N GLN A 2 -1.06 10.16 6.87
CA GLN A 2 -1.22 8.70 6.91
C GLN A 2 -2.69 8.24 6.80
N GLU A 3 -3.64 8.93 7.43
CA GLU A 3 -5.07 8.63 7.27
C GLU A 3 -5.59 8.82 5.83
N GLU A 4 -5.05 9.79 5.09
CA GLU A 4 -5.36 10.01 3.67
C GLU A 4 -4.86 8.83 2.82
N ILE A 5 -3.60 8.43 3.02
CA ILE A 5 -3.01 7.28 2.33
C ILE A 5 -3.77 5.99 2.69
N LYS A 6 -4.09 5.78 3.96
CA LYS A 6 -4.87 4.63 4.41
C LYS A 6 -6.23 4.58 3.74
N SER A 7 -6.94 5.72 3.70
CA SER A 7 -8.24 5.83 3.04
C SER A 7 -8.15 5.55 1.54
N PHE A 8 -7.09 6.05 0.88
CA PHE A 8 -6.82 5.76 -0.52
C PHE A 8 -6.61 4.26 -0.76
N VAL A 9 -5.71 3.62 -0.01
CA VAL A 9 -5.42 2.19 -0.14
C VAL A 9 -6.68 1.33 0.04
N VAL A 10 -7.45 1.60 1.08
CA VAL A 10 -8.70 0.87 1.39
C VAL A 10 -9.73 1.06 0.28
N ARG A 11 -9.90 2.28 -0.22
CA ARG A 11 -10.78 2.57 -1.35
C ARG A 11 -10.31 1.86 -2.62
N THR A 12 -9.02 1.93 -2.94
CA THR A 12 -8.48 1.26 -4.13
C THR A 12 -8.70 -0.24 -4.07
N LEU A 13 -8.38 -0.87 -2.93
CA LEU A 13 -8.57 -2.31 -2.77
C LEU A 13 -10.04 -2.71 -2.89
N ARG A 14 -10.96 -1.95 -2.27
CA ARG A 14 -12.39 -2.26 -2.28
C ARG A 14 -13.09 -1.92 -3.59
N ASP A 15 -12.92 -0.69 -4.07
CA ASP A 15 -13.69 -0.14 -5.19
C ASP A 15 -13.07 -0.49 -6.54
N GLU A 16 -11.73 -0.45 -6.65
CA GLU A 16 -11.03 -0.65 -7.92
C GLU A 16 -10.62 -2.11 -8.12
N MET A 17 -10.10 -2.75 -7.08
CA MET A 17 -9.59 -4.12 -7.14
C MET A 17 -10.61 -5.16 -6.65
N GLN A 18 -11.77 -4.71 -6.13
CA GLN A 18 -12.86 -5.54 -5.65
C GLN A 18 -12.45 -6.57 -4.58
N ILE A 19 -11.43 -6.25 -3.79
CA ILE A 19 -10.90 -7.11 -2.72
C ILE A 19 -11.77 -6.93 -1.46
N PRO A 20 -12.26 -8.04 -0.86
CA PRO A 20 -13.07 -7.98 0.34
C PRO A 20 -12.22 -7.57 1.55
N LEU A 21 -12.47 -6.38 2.08
CA LEU A 21 -11.81 -5.88 3.28
C LEU A 21 -12.69 -6.16 4.51
N GLU A 22 -12.44 -7.27 5.19
CA GLU A 22 -13.21 -7.66 6.38
C GLU A 22 -12.86 -6.80 7.61
N ARG A 23 -11.56 -6.51 7.78
CA ARG A 23 -11.03 -5.69 8.87
C ARG A 23 -9.98 -4.73 8.33
N THR A 24 -10.03 -3.48 8.78
CA THR A 24 -9.13 -2.42 8.34
C THR A 24 -8.51 -1.73 9.55
N ASP A 25 -7.48 -2.36 10.11
CA ASP A 25 -6.70 -1.83 11.23
C ASP A 25 -5.24 -1.70 10.82
N ASP A 26 -4.45 -0.87 11.51
CA ASP A 26 -3.05 -0.66 11.16
C ASP A 26 -2.20 -1.93 11.31
N GLY A 27 -2.64 -2.86 12.15
CA GLY A 27 -2.01 -4.19 12.31
C GLY A 27 -2.52 -5.25 11.33
N THR A 28 -3.41 -4.92 10.38
CA THR A 28 -3.91 -5.90 9.41
C THR A 28 -2.79 -6.27 8.42
N PRO A 29 -2.43 -7.57 8.30
CA PRO A 29 -1.47 -8.02 7.29
C PRO A 29 -1.97 -7.78 5.87
N LEU A 30 -1.08 -7.41 4.96
CA LEU A 30 -1.42 -7.28 3.55
C LEU A 30 -1.52 -8.63 2.84
N GLY A 31 -0.65 -9.58 3.16
CA GLY A 31 -0.65 -10.91 2.56
C GLY A 31 -1.71 -11.86 3.13
N ALA A 32 -1.42 -13.16 3.05
CA ALA A 32 -2.36 -14.25 3.32
C ALA A 32 -3.02 -14.24 4.71
N ASP A 33 -2.37 -13.67 5.72
CA ASP A 33 -2.93 -13.56 7.08
C ASP A 33 -3.94 -12.40 7.25
N GLY A 34 -4.20 -11.60 6.20
CA GLY A 34 -5.13 -10.48 6.25
C GLY A 34 -5.94 -10.33 4.97
N TRP A 35 -5.51 -9.44 4.07
CA TRP A 35 -6.27 -9.16 2.83
C TRP A 35 -5.94 -10.09 1.66
N ASP A 36 -5.08 -11.09 1.90
CA ASP A 36 -4.66 -12.08 0.90
C ASP A 36 -4.15 -11.42 -0.39
N LEU A 37 -3.42 -10.30 -0.25
CA LEU A 37 -2.82 -9.63 -1.39
C LEU A 37 -1.68 -10.47 -1.94
N GLU A 38 -1.97 -11.17 -3.04
CA GLU A 38 -0.97 -11.86 -3.84
C GLU A 38 -0.02 -10.85 -4.53
N SER A 39 1.11 -11.34 -5.04
CA SER A 39 2.13 -10.51 -5.69
C SER A 39 1.55 -9.62 -6.80
N LEU A 40 0.56 -10.11 -7.57
CA LEU A 40 -0.11 -9.32 -8.61
C LEU A 40 -0.95 -8.17 -8.03
N ALA A 41 -1.70 -8.43 -6.96
CA ALA A 41 -2.49 -7.41 -6.28
C ALA A 41 -1.58 -6.36 -5.63
N LEU A 42 -0.46 -6.77 -5.04
CA LEU A 42 0.53 -5.85 -4.48
C LEU A 42 1.15 -4.95 -5.56
N VAL A 43 1.52 -5.50 -6.71
CA VAL A 43 2.04 -4.73 -7.85
C VAL A 43 1.00 -3.71 -8.33
N GLU A 44 -0.25 -4.13 -8.50
CA GLU A 44 -1.31 -3.21 -8.92
C GLU A 44 -1.55 -2.10 -7.90
N LEU A 45 -1.61 -2.44 -6.61
CA LEU A 45 -1.78 -1.48 -5.53
C LEU A 45 -0.63 -0.47 -5.51
N THR A 46 0.62 -0.93 -5.59
CA THR A 46 1.77 -0.03 -5.61
C THR A 46 1.77 0.84 -6.85
N THR A 47 1.48 0.32 -8.04
CA THR A 47 1.45 1.14 -9.27
C THR A 47 0.44 2.28 -9.16
N ARG A 48 -0.73 2.03 -8.56
CA ARG A 48 -1.73 3.08 -8.30
C ARG A 48 -1.24 4.10 -7.27
N VAL A 49 -0.57 3.64 -6.22
CA VAL A 49 0.06 4.50 -5.21
C VAL A 49 1.21 5.34 -5.78
N GLU A 50 2.05 4.76 -6.64
CA GLU A 50 3.12 5.45 -7.37
C GLU A 50 2.55 6.57 -8.23
N HIS A 51 1.47 6.29 -8.96
CA HIS A 51 0.80 7.27 -9.80
C HIS A 51 0.14 8.39 -8.98
N GLU A 52 -0.53 8.08 -7.87
CA GLU A 52 -1.20 9.07 -7.02
C GLU A 52 -0.21 9.96 -6.25
N TYR A 53 0.85 9.37 -5.70
CA TYR A 53 1.74 10.06 -4.76
C TYR A 53 3.13 10.39 -5.34
N GLY A 54 3.42 10.01 -6.58
CA GLY A 54 4.72 10.25 -7.22
C GLY A 54 5.88 9.48 -6.56
N VAL A 55 5.58 8.34 -5.95
CA VAL A 55 6.56 7.46 -5.32
C VAL A 55 7.00 6.36 -6.29
N SER A 56 8.06 5.62 -5.96
CA SER A 56 8.48 4.44 -6.75
C SER A 56 8.74 3.24 -5.85
N TYR A 57 8.34 2.05 -6.31
CA TYR A 57 8.45 0.75 -5.67
C TYR A 57 9.22 -0.23 -6.56
N PRO A 58 10.46 -0.62 -6.21
CA PRO A 58 11.21 -1.61 -6.98
C PRO A 58 10.72 -3.04 -6.69
N ASP A 59 10.96 -3.97 -7.62
CA ASP A 59 10.43 -5.34 -7.49
C ASP A 59 10.84 -6.07 -6.20
N GLU A 60 12.04 -5.77 -5.69
CA GLU A 60 12.60 -6.35 -4.46
C GLU A 60 11.80 -6.03 -3.18
N VAL A 61 10.92 -5.02 -3.19
CA VAL A 61 10.13 -4.69 -2.01
C VAL A 61 8.78 -5.42 -1.96
N PHE A 62 8.32 -6.06 -3.05
CA PHE A 62 7.04 -6.77 -3.05
C PHE A 62 7.01 -7.94 -2.06
N GLU A 63 8.11 -8.68 -1.95
CA GLU A 63 8.24 -9.76 -0.96
C GLU A 63 8.17 -9.26 0.48
N GLN A 64 8.62 -8.02 0.72
CA GLN A 64 8.56 -7.38 2.03
C GLN A 64 7.15 -6.83 2.29
N LEU A 65 6.52 -6.23 1.28
CA LEU A 65 5.14 -5.74 1.36
C LEU A 65 4.14 -6.86 1.63
N ALA A 66 4.33 -8.05 1.05
CA ALA A 66 3.51 -9.23 1.33
C ALA A 66 3.51 -9.63 2.81
N LYS A 67 4.57 -9.29 3.56
CA LYS A 67 4.74 -9.56 4.99
C LYS A 67 4.41 -8.34 5.86
N ALA A 68 4.17 -7.19 5.24
CA ALA A 68 3.90 -5.95 5.94
C ALA A 68 2.43 -5.86 6.35
N THR A 69 2.20 -5.01 7.34
CA THR A 69 0.86 -4.58 7.74
C THR A 69 0.42 -3.33 6.99
N LEU A 70 -0.88 -3.03 7.03
CA LEU A 70 -1.44 -1.79 6.50
C LEU A 70 -0.75 -0.55 7.05
N GLY A 71 -0.49 -0.52 8.37
CA GLY A 71 0.19 0.61 9.01
C GLY A 71 1.62 0.79 8.50
N GLU A 72 2.36 -0.31 8.33
CA GLU A 72 3.72 -0.28 7.78
C GLU A 72 3.73 0.18 6.33
N PHE A 73 2.78 -0.28 5.51
CA PHE A 73 2.66 0.17 4.13
C PHE A 73 2.32 1.67 4.04
N VAL A 74 1.32 2.13 4.80
CA VAL A 74 0.95 3.55 4.87
C VAL A 74 2.13 4.42 5.34
N ALA A 75 2.91 3.93 6.31
CA ALA A 75 4.12 4.61 6.75
C ALA A 75 5.22 4.64 5.68
N ASP A 76 5.40 3.55 4.94
CA ASP A 76 6.36 3.48 3.84
C ASP A 76 5.99 4.44 2.70
N VAL A 77 4.71 4.47 2.27
CA VAL A 77 4.22 5.42 1.27
C VAL A 77 4.45 6.86 1.72
N SER A 78 4.10 7.18 2.97
CA SER A 78 4.30 8.51 3.54
C SER A 78 5.77 8.91 3.54
N ARG A 79 6.68 7.97 3.85
CA ARG A 79 8.13 8.19 3.83
C ARG A 79 8.64 8.43 2.41
N ARG A 80 8.26 7.60 1.45
CA ARG A 80 8.66 7.74 0.04
C ARG A 80 8.15 9.05 -0.55
N ARG A 81 6.91 9.42 -0.26
CA ARG A 81 6.31 10.70 -0.70
C ARG A 81 7.13 11.88 -0.17
N ALA A 82 7.51 11.86 1.12
CA ALA A 82 8.33 12.90 1.71
C ALA A 82 9.72 13.00 1.05
N GLN A 83 10.32 11.88 0.66
CA GLN A 83 11.59 11.84 -0.08
C GLN A 83 11.46 12.36 -1.52
N ALA A 84 10.40 11.96 -2.23
CA ALA A 84 10.13 12.41 -3.60
C ALA A 84 9.80 13.92 -3.67
N SER A 85 9.19 14.47 -2.61
CA SER A 85 8.83 15.88 -2.49
C SER A 85 10.03 16.79 -2.14
N HIS A 86 11.21 16.23 -1.89
CA HIS A 86 12.44 16.97 -1.59
C HIS A 86 13.41 16.88 -2.79
N PRO A 87 13.15 17.59 -3.90
CA PRO A 87 14.18 17.79 -4.91
C PRO A 87 15.27 18.66 -4.26
N GLY A 88 16.42 18.05 -3.95
CA GLY A 88 17.64 18.77 -3.63
C GLY A 88 18.15 19.56 -4.83
#